data_AF-S8EB55-F1
#
_entry.id   AF-S8EB55-F1
#
_cell.length_a   1.000
_cell.length_b   1.000
_cell.length_c   1.000
_cell.angle_alpha   90.00
_cell.angle_beta   90.00
_cell.angle_gamma   90.00
#
_symmetry.space_group_name_H-M   'P 1'
#
loop_
_entity.id
_entity.type
_entity.pdbx_description
1 polymer ?
#
loop_
_entity_poly.entity_id
_entity_poly.type
_entity_poly.pdbx_seq_one_letter_code
_entity_poly.pdbx_strand_id
1 'polypeptide(L)'
;MAGQFWFPSMSVPEIVDAFTGWGFSVSSEQVAHPTTDFVISIYCACLEQVTGITASTLQPCVDAALDAVENKDLYSQALSHNLLLYHLQRFADAARFHDFTAKDIYAPEPERTRAIFSAFINFVKFCEQCETFISGLRERSSAVIEERDRVAQRLVETKQKIAFIKAKRAEDEPKCEQLRRENTSMTEQLIKYKETQHAFLEKLEKLKQDVEALLQHKEGVNNETAIVTEKINRTKSRIVQDPERIKRNIATMSATVNEDKKTNASHEGKIRDLQAKITALLNIEKDVRSCIEQLQMIEKESNTLDVSQKALADLRDQLDQKKGERLELDMRRERVHKQLANAQVKLERAQQNAEERRAQSQQTLERLQEEYEKMVVDRQVNDRKVEELRADADEVERQMAEHLRKSQAELTELLSEYWRLRHETEVYMETLANKLGMQVRSS
;
A
#
# COMPACT_ATOMS: atom_id res chain seq x y z
N MET A 1 13.76 -22.06 37.56
CA MET A 1 12.68 -22.99 37.19
C MET A 1 11.77 -22.26 36.23
N ALA A 2 11.74 -22.69 34.96
CA ALA A 2 10.91 -22.05 33.94
C ALA A 2 9.44 -22.23 34.33
N GLY A 3 8.71 -21.12 34.48
CA GLY A 3 7.28 -21.15 34.80
C GLY A 3 6.56 -21.97 33.73
N GLN A 4 6.01 -23.10 34.14
CA GLN A 4 5.19 -23.95 33.29
C GLN A 4 3.93 -23.15 32.98
N PHE A 5 3.87 -22.55 31.78
CA PHE A 5 2.69 -21.82 31.32
C PHE A 5 1.51 -22.79 31.28
N TRP A 6 0.68 -22.72 32.32
CA TRP A 6 -0.47 -23.60 32.53
C TRP A 6 -1.73 -22.86 32.09
N PHE A 7 -2.57 -23.50 31.28
CA PHE A 7 -3.88 -22.97 30.91
C PHE A 7 -4.79 -22.94 32.16
N PRO A 8 -5.66 -21.93 32.32
CA PRO A 8 -6.52 -21.85 33.49
C PRO A 8 -7.48 -23.05 33.54
N SER A 9 -7.60 -23.69 34.71
CA SER A 9 -8.63 -24.72 34.92
C SER A 9 -9.99 -24.06 34.95
N MET A 10 -10.85 -24.38 34.00
CA MET A 10 -12.21 -23.85 33.92
C MET A 10 -13.18 -24.69 34.75
N SER A 11 -14.16 -24.01 35.36
CA SER A 11 -15.29 -24.64 36.01
C SER A 11 -16.28 -25.20 34.98
N VAL A 12 -17.13 -26.15 35.40
CA VAL A 12 -18.14 -26.76 34.51
C VAL A 12 -19.06 -25.72 33.85
N PRO A 13 -19.56 -24.69 34.56
CA PRO A 13 -20.35 -23.63 33.93
C PRO A 13 -19.59 -22.85 32.86
N GLU A 14 -18.34 -22.49 33.12
CA GLU A 14 -17.51 -21.73 32.16
C GLU A 14 -17.22 -22.52 30.87
N ILE A 15 -17.05 -23.84 31.00
CA ILE A 15 -16.87 -24.74 29.85
C ILE A 15 -18.16 -24.80 29.02
N VAL A 16 -19.30 -24.94 29.68
CA VAL A 16 -20.61 -24.94 29.02
C VAL A 16 -20.86 -23.61 28.30
N ASP A 17 -20.58 -22.49 28.94
CA ASP A 17 -20.74 -21.16 28.37
C ASP A 17 -19.82 -20.95 27.15
N ALA A 18 -18.56 -21.41 27.22
CA ALA A 18 -17.62 -21.32 26.11
C ALA A 18 -18.08 -22.12 24.88
N PHE A 19 -18.50 -23.37 25.08
CA PHE A 19 -18.99 -24.21 23.98
C PHE A 19 -20.32 -23.70 23.41
N THR A 20 -21.22 -23.22 24.27
CA THR A 20 -22.48 -22.60 23.84
C THR A 20 -22.22 -21.33 23.02
N GLY A 21 -21.20 -20.55 23.38
CA GLY A 21 -20.75 -19.38 22.61
C GLY A 21 -20.29 -19.72 21.19
N TRP A 22 -19.77 -20.94 20.96
CA TRP A 22 -19.43 -21.47 19.64
C TRP A 22 -20.57 -22.21 18.94
N GLY A 23 -21.77 -22.21 19.53
CA GLY A 23 -22.96 -22.84 18.96
C GLY A 23 -23.11 -24.33 19.25
N PHE A 24 -22.29 -24.90 20.14
CA PHE A 24 -22.43 -26.29 20.58
C PHE A 24 -23.43 -26.38 21.73
N SER A 25 -24.43 -27.26 21.61
CA SER A 25 -25.40 -27.52 22.68
C SER A 25 -24.79 -28.49 23.71
N VAL A 26 -24.21 -27.96 24.77
CA VAL A 26 -23.57 -28.74 25.84
C VAL A 26 -24.32 -28.55 27.16
N SER A 27 -24.67 -29.64 27.86
CA SER A 27 -25.26 -29.57 29.19
C SER A 27 -24.21 -29.73 30.29
N SER A 28 -24.48 -29.15 31.47
CA SER A 28 -23.61 -29.30 32.66
C SER A 28 -23.45 -30.77 33.08
N GLU A 29 -24.50 -31.58 32.88
CA GLU A 29 -24.50 -33.01 33.18
C GLU A 29 -23.59 -33.81 32.24
N GLN A 30 -23.56 -33.46 30.94
CA GLN A 30 -22.67 -34.09 29.96
C GLN A 30 -21.19 -33.79 30.22
N VAL A 31 -20.88 -32.62 30.78
CA VAL A 31 -19.51 -32.27 31.18
C VAL A 31 -19.12 -32.96 32.49
N ALA A 32 -20.06 -33.13 33.42
CA ALA A 32 -19.84 -33.85 34.68
C ALA A 32 -19.71 -35.38 34.48
N HIS A 33 -20.43 -35.94 33.51
CA HIS A 33 -20.41 -37.35 33.15
C HIS A 33 -20.20 -37.50 31.64
N PRO A 34 -18.96 -37.35 31.14
CA PRO A 34 -18.67 -37.38 29.71
C PRO A 34 -18.91 -38.77 29.13
N THR A 35 -19.66 -38.83 28.03
CA THR A 35 -19.79 -40.05 27.20
C THR A 35 -18.80 -40.01 26.03
N THR A 36 -18.41 -41.18 25.53
CA THR A 36 -17.48 -41.32 24.39
C THR A 36 -17.93 -40.50 23.18
N ASP A 37 -19.19 -40.62 22.77
CA ASP A 37 -19.73 -39.91 21.59
C ASP A 37 -19.71 -38.39 21.78
N PHE A 38 -20.03 -37.92 22.98
CA PHE A 38 -20.01 -36.50 23.32
C PHE A 38 -18.60 -35.93 23.21
N VAL A 39 -17.62 -36.61 23.81
CA VAL A 39 -16.23 -36.18 23.82
C VAL A 39 -15.63 -36.20 22.41
N ILE A 40 -15.90 -37.24 21.62
CA ILE A 40 -15.50 -37.31 20.20
C ILE A 40 -16.06 -36.12 19.44
N SER A 41 -17.35 -35.82 19.58
CA SER A 41 -18.00 -34.73 18.87
C SER A 41 -17.35 -33.38 19.19
N ILE A 42 -17.10 -33.10 20.47
CA ILE A 42 -16.51 -31.83 20.91
C ILE A 42 -15.05 -31.72 20.49
N TYR A 43 -14.25 -32.78 20.67
CA TYR A 43 -12.84 -32.77 20.25
C TYR A 43 -12.69 -32.60 18.74
N CYS A 44 -13.51 -33.28 17.94
CA CYS A 44 -13.52 -33.10 16.49
C CYS A 44 -13.90 -31.68 16.11
N ALA A 45 -14.89 -31.09 16.78
CA ALA A 45 -15.32 -29.73 16.49
C ALA A 45 -14.24 -28.69 16.83
N CYS A 46 -13.54 -28.83 17.96
CA CYS A 46 -12.40 -27.97 18.29
C CYS A 46 -11.24 -28.11 17.28
N LEU A 47 -10.96 -29.34 16.84
CA LEU A 47 -9.96 -29.61 15.81
C LEU A 47 -10.35 -28.94 14.48
N GLU A 48 -11.60 -29.10 14.06
CA GLU A 48 -12.15 -28.50 12.84
C GLU A 48 -12.06 -26.97 12.88
N GLN A 49 -12.42 -26.35 14.00
CA GLN A 49 -12.43 -24.89 14.14
C GLN A 49 -11.04 -24.26 13.94
N VAL A 50 -9.97 -24.93 14.36
CA VAL A 50 -8.60 -24.39 14.27
C VAL A 50 -7.87 -24.84 13.00
N THR A 51 -8.10 -26.08 12.57
CA THR A 51 -7.31 -26.69 11.48
C THR A 51 -8.08 -26.85 10.17
N GLY A 52 -9.41 -26.76 10.21
CA GLY A 52 -10.29 -27.09 9.09
C GLY A 52 -10.36 -28.58 8.75
N ILE A 53 -9.77 -29.45 9.57
CA ILE A 53 -9.75 -30.89 9.34
C ILE A 53 -11.05 -31.50 9.90
N THR A 54 -11.83 -32.11 9.02
CA THR A 54 -13.05 -32.86 9.34
C THR A 54 -12.88 -34.35 9.00
N ALA A 55 -13.75 -35.19 9.55
CA ALA A 55 -13.80 -36.61 9.19
C ALA A 55 -13.95 -36.82 7.66
N SER A 56 -14.69 -35.94 6.97
CA SER A 56 -14.85 -35.99 5.52
C SER A 56 -13.60 -35.56 4.75
N THR A 57 -12.79 -34.63 5.27
CA THR A 57 -11.50 -34.26 4.64
C THR A 57 -10.45 -35.37 4.76
N LEU A 58 -10.55 -36.20 5.79
CA LEU A 58 -9.63 -37.30 6.03
C LEU A 58 -9.99 -38.57 5.24
N GLN A 59 -11.26 -38.73 4.88
CA GLN A 59 -11.75 -39.93 4.18
C GLN A 59 -10.99 -40.25 2.87
N PRO A 60 -10.70 -39.29 1.97
CA PRO A 60 -9.94 -39.58 0.74
C PRO A 60 -8.52 -40.09 1.02
N CYS A 61 -7.89 -39.60 2.09
CA CYS A 61 -6.56 -40.06 2.51
C CYS A 61 -6.62 -41.49 3.08
N VAL A 62 -7.68 -41.79 3.83
CA VAL A 62 -7.96 -43.14 4.35
C VAL A 62 -8.18 -44.11 3.18
N ASP A 63 -9.02 -43.74 2.22
CA ASP A 63 -9.33 -44.58 1.05
C ASP A 63 -8.06 -44.84 0.21
N ALA A 64 -7.27 -43.80 -0.06
CA ALA A 64 -6.00 -43.93 -0.78
C ALA A 64 -4.98 -44.80 -0.05
N ALA A 65 -4.94 -44.77 1.29
CA ALA A 65 -4.06 -45.62 2.07
C ALA A 65 -4.52 -47.09 2.10
N LEU A 66 -5.84 -47.32 2.08
CA LEU A 66 -6.43 -48.65 2.04
C LEU A 66 -6.38 -49.28 0.64
N ASP A 67 -6.19 -48.49 -0.42
CA ASP A 67 -6.06 -49.00 -1.79
C ASP A 67 -4.91 -50.00 -1.98
N ALA A 68 -3.88 -49.93 -1.14
CA ALA A 68 -2.75 -50.85 -1.15
C ALA A 68 -3.00 -52.18 -0.39
N VAL A 69 -4.16 -52.37 0.25
CA VAL A 69 -4.45 -53.51 1.13
C VAL A 69 -5.61 -54.36 0.59
N GLU A 70 -5.45 -55.68 0.59
CA GLU A 70 -6.44 -56.62 0.01
C GLU A 70 -7.77 -56.69 0.80
N ASN A 71 -7.76 -56.39 2.11
CA ASN A 71 -8.93 -56.45 2.99
C ASN A 71 -9.32 -55.07 3.55
N LYS A 72 -9.71 -54.14 2.69
CA LYS A 72 -9.97 -52.72 3.03
C LYS A 72 -10.98 -52.53 4.17
N ASP A 73 -12.08 -53.27 4.14
CA ASP A 73 -13.19 -53.09 5.09
C ASP A 73 -12.82 -53.45 6.53
N LEU A 74 -11.90 -54.41 6.73
CA LEU A 74 -11.44 -54.81 8.07
C LEU A 74 -10.60 -53.73 8.75
N TYR A 75 -9.87 -52.92 7.97
CA TYR A 75 -8.94 -51.92 8.49
C TYR A 75 -9.49 -50.50 8.45
N SER A 76 -10.54 -50.24 7.67
CA SER A 76 -11.08 -48.90 7.45
C SER A 76 -11.43 -48.17 8.75
N GLN A 77 -12.22 -48.80 9.61
CA GLN A 77 -12.61 -48.21 10.89
C GLN A 77 -11.39 -47.97 11.81
N ALA A 78 -10.50 -48.97 11.92
CA ALA A 78 -9.30 -48.86 12.76
C ALA A 78 -8.36 -47.75 12.27
N LEU A 79 -8.21 -47.57 10.96
CA LEU A 79 -7.36 -46.54 10.38
C LEU A 79 -7.95 -45.14 10.62
N SER A 80 -9.26 -44.97 10.40
CA SER A 80 -9.97 -43.71 10.68
C SER A 80 -9.84 -43.29 12.15
N HIS A 81 -9.99 -44.23 13.08
CA HIS A 81 -9.82 -43.96 14.51
C HIS A 81 -8.36 -43.59 14.88
N ASN A 82 -7.36 -44.27 14.30
CA ASN A 82 -5.96 -43.93 14.53
C ASN A 82 -5.59 -42.56 13.95
N LEU A 83 -6.13 -42.22 12.77
CA LEU A 83 -5.87 -40.94 12.13
C LEU A 83 -6.51 -39.79 12.93
N LEU A 84 -7.74 -39.99 13.41
CA LEU A 84 -8.39 -39.05 14.32
C LEU A 84 -7.56 -38.86 15.60
N LEU A 85 -7.15 -39.95 16.25
CA LEU A 85 -6.31 -39.89 17.45
C LEU A 85 -4.99 -39.14 17.17
N TYR A 86 -4.35 -39.40 16.04
CA TYR A 86 -3.12 -38.73 15.63
C TYR A 86 -3.30 -37.21 15.51
N HIS A 87 -4.40 -36.76 14.90
CA HIS A 87 -4.70 -35.33 14.81
C HIS A 87 -5.06 -34.71 16.16
N LEU A 88 -5.82 -35.42 17.00
CA LEU A 88 -6.18 -34.95 18.33
C LEU A 88 -4.99 -34.88 19.28
N GLN A 89 -4.04 -35.81 19.20
CA GLN A 89 -2.79 -35.76 19.96
C GLN A 89 -1.97 -34.53 19.60
N ARG A 90 -1.82 -34.26 18.30
CA ARG A 90 -1.10 -33.05 17.83
C ARG A 90 -1.81 -31.76 18.22
N PHE A 91 -3.14 -31.77 18.19
CA PHE A 91 -3.95 -30.64 18.64
C PHE A 91 -3.80 -30.42 20.15
N ALA A 92 -3.82 -31.48 20.94
CA ALA A 92 -3.59 -31.45 22.38
C ALA A 92 -2.18 -30.96 22.72
N ASP A 93 -1.15 -31.44 22.02
CA ASP A 93 0.22 -30.96 22.15
C ASP A 93 0.34 -29.46 21.88
N ALA A 94 -0.33 -28.97 20.83
CA ALA A 94 -0.40 -27.54 20.50
C ALA A 94 -1.12 -26.73 21.60
N ALA A 95 -2.18 -27.30 22.18
CA ALA A 95 -2.90 -26.76 23.33
C ALA A 95 -2.15 -26.91 24.67
N ARG A 96 -0.89 -27.41 24.67
CA ARG A 96 -0.03 -27.68 25.84
C ARG A 96 -0.53 -28.78 26.77
N PHE A 97 -1.26 -29.75 26.22
CA PHE A 97 -1.66 -30.98 26.89
C PHE A 97 -0.91 -32.18 26.28
N HIS A 98 0.24 -32.52 26.85
CA HIS A 98 1.20 -33.46 26.24
C HIS A 98 0.87 -34.95 26.44
N ASP A 99 0.02 -35.28 27.42
CA ASP A 99 -0.27 -36.66 27.79
C ASP A 99 -1.57 -37.19 27.17
N PHE A 100 -2.01 -36.68 26.00
CA PHE A 100 -3.27 -37.11 25.38
C PHE A 100 -3.18 -38.53 24.80
N THR A 101 -4.15 -39.39 25.15
CA THR A 101 -4.17 -40.81 24.79
C THR A 101 -5.52 -41.27 24.26
N ALA A 102 -5.57 -42.46 23.67
CA ALA A 102 -6.83 -43.07 23.23
C ALA A 102 -7.87 -43.22 24.37
N LYS A 103 -7.43 -43.35 25.63
CA LYS A 103 -8.34 -43.44 26.78
C LYS A 103 -9.20 -42.18 26.94
N ASP A 104 -8.65 -41.02 26.59
CA ASP A 104 -9.35 -39.73 26.68
C ASP A 104 -10.54 -39.63 25.71
N ILE A 105 -10.56 -40.51 24.70
CA ILE A 105 -11.64 -40.61 23.74
C ILE A 105 -12.61 -41.73 24.17
N TYR A 106 -12.10 -42.94 24.37
CA TYR A 106 -12.95 -44.13 24.53
C TYR A 106 -13.40 -44.40 25.97
N ALA A 107 -12.69 -43.88 26.97
CA ALA A 107 -12.99 -44.04 28.40
C ALA A 107 -12.74 -42.72 29.14
N PRO A 108 -13.54 -41.66 28.85
CA PRO A 108 -13.29 -40.32 29.38
C PRO A 108 -13.51 -40.26 30.90
N GLU A 109 -12.50 -39.76 31.62
CA GLU A 109 -12.58 -39.51 33.06
C GLU A 109 -13.01 -38.06 33.32
N PRO A 110 -14.03 -37.78 34.16
CA PRO A 110 -14.61 -36.45 34.33
C PRO A 110 -13.61 -35.32 34.60
N GLU A 111 -12.68 -35.52 35.55
CA GLU A 111 -11.69 -34.50 35.92
C GLU A 111 -10.68 -34.24 34.80
N ARG A 112 -10.29 -35.29 34.10
CA ARG A 112 -9.31 -35.24 33.01
C ARG A 112 -9.92 -34.63 31.76
N THR A 113 -11.14 -35.02 31.39
CA THR A 113 -11.90 -34.42 30.29
C THR A 113 -12.11 -32.92 30.52
N ARG A 114 -12.39 -32.49 31.77
CA ARG A 114 -12.47 -31.07 32.14
C ARG A 114 -11.15 -30.33 31.89
N ALA A 115 -10.02 -30.93 32.25
CA ALA A 115 -8.69 -30.35 32.00
C ALA A 115 -8.41 -30.23 30.50
N ILE A 116 -8.76 -31.25 29.71
CA ILE A 116 -8.60 -31.23 28.24
C ILE A 116 -9.48 -30.15 27.62
N PHE A 117 -10.76 -30.03 28.03
CA PHE A 117 -11.63 -28.95 27.56
C PHE A 117 -11.07 -27.57 27.91
N SER A 118 -10.55 -27.39 29.11
CA SER A 118 -9.93 -26.12 29.51
C SER A 118 -8.73 -25.77 28.61
N ALA A 119 -7.89 -26.75 28.29
CA ALA A 119 -6.76 -26.58 27.37
C ALA A 119 -7.23 -26.24 25.94
N PHE A 120 -8.19 -27.00 25.42
CA PHE A 120 -8.70 -26.83 24.06
C PHE A 120 -9.41 -25.49 23.91
N ILE A 121 -10.26 -25.12 24.88
CA ILE A 121 -10.97 -23.84 24.86
C ILE A 121 -9.98 -22.67 24.85
N ASN A 122 -8.96 -22.72 25.71
CA ASN A 122 -7.93 -21.69 25.77
C ASN A 122 -7.17 -21.59 24.44
N PHE A 123 -6.83 -22.72 23.83
CA PHE A 123 -6.12 -22.75 22.54
C PHE A 123 -6.98 -22.20 21.40
N VAL A 124 -8.25 -22.60 21.30
CA VAL A 124 -9.17 -22.08 20.28
C VAL A 124 -9.35 -20.57 20.43
N LYS A 125 -9.58 -20.06 21.65
CA LYS A 125 -9.68 -18.61 21.91
C LYS A 125 -8.40 -17.86 21.52
N PHE A 126 -7.23 -18.44 21.78
CA PHE A 126 -5.96 -17.87 21.36
C PHE A 126 -5.83 -17.82 19.83
N CYS A 127 -6.24 -18.88 19.13
CA CYS A 127 -6.28 -18.92 17.67
C CYS A 127 -7.23 -17.85 17.11
N GLU A 128 -8.42 -17.68 17.67
CA GLU A 128 -9.38 -16.64 17.26
C GLU A 128 -8.80 -15.22 17.41
N GLN A 129 -8.10 -14.95 18.51
CA GLN A 129 -7.41 -13.67 18.71
C GLN A 129 -6.32 -13.43 17.65
N CYS A 130 -5.56 -14.48 17.32
CA CYS A 130 -4.51 -14.41 16.30
C CYS A 130 -5.06 -14.33 14.87
N GLU A 131 -6.27 -14.81 14.62
CA GLU A 131 -6.87 -14.88 13.28
C GLU A 131 -6.94 -13.50 12.61
N THR A 132 -7.29 -12.46 13.37
CA THR A 132 -7.31 -11.07 12.86
C THR A 132 -5.93 -10.62 12.35
N PHE A 133 -4.87 -10.95 13.07
CA PHE A 133 -3.50 -10.63 12.71
C PHE A 133 -3.01 -11.46 11.52
N ILE A 134 -3.28 -12.77 11.52
CA ILE A 134 -2.91 -13.69 10.44
C ILE A 134 -3.65 -13.34 9.15
N SER A 135 -4.95 -13.06 9.22
CA SER A 135 -5.75 -12.62 8.08
C SER A 135 -5.21 -11.31 7.49
N GLY A 136 -4.89 -10.32 8.32
CA GLY A 136 -4.26 -9.08 7.85
C GLY A 136 -2.85 -9.27 7.27
N LEU A 137 -2.10 -10.30 7.68
CA LEU A 137 -0.85 -10.69 7.02
C LEU A 137 -1.11 -11.37 5.67
N ARG A 138 -2.09 -12.27 5.59
CA ARG A 138 -2.47 -12.95 4.35
C ARG A 138 -2.96 -11.96 3.30
N GLU A 139 -3.81 -11.01 3.68
CA GLU A 139 -4.32 -9.97 2.78
C GLU A 139 -3.18 -9.10 2.23
N ARG A 140 -2.26 -8.65 3.10
CA ARG A 140 -1.06 -7.91 2.67
C ARG A 140 -0.18 -8.74 1.74
N SER A 141 0.02 -10.03 2.03
CA SER A 141 0.79 -10.92 1.17
C SER A 141 0.12 -11.09 -0.19
N SER A 142 -1.21 -11.26 -0.23
CA SER A 142 -1.97 -11.37 -1.48
C SER A 142 -1.84 -10.09 -2.31
N ALA A 143 -2.00 -8.92 -1.69
CA ALA A 143 -1.86 -7.63 -2.35
C ALA A 143 -0.47 -7.44 -2.98
N VAL A 144 0.60 -7.85 -2.30
CA VAL A 144 1.97 -7.80 -2.83
C VAL A 144 2.15 -8.74 -4.03
N ILE A 145 1.55 -9.93 -3.98
CA ILE A 145 1.60 -10.88 -5.10
C ILE A 145 0.86 -10.30 -6.31
N GLU A 146 -0.33 -9.73 -6.12
CA GLU A 146 -1.09 -9.09 -7.19
C GLU A 146 -0.34 -7.89 -7.80
N GLU A 147 0.30 -7.06 -6.97
CA GLU A 147 1.10 -5.94 -7.44
C GLU A 147 2.30 -6.42 -8.27
N ARG A 148 3.02 -7.46 -7.79
CA ARG A 148 4.12 -8.08 -8.52
C ARG A 148 3.66 -8.56 -9.89
N ASP A 149 2.53 -9.25 -9.96
CA ASP A 149 2.01 -9.81 -11.20
C ASP A 149 1.59 -8.70 -12.19
N ARG A 150 0.98 -7.63 -11.69
CA ARG A 150 0.65 -6.44 -12.49
C ARG A 150 1.90 -5.75 -13.05
N VAL A 151 2.96 -5.62 -12.24
CA VAL A 151 4.24 -5.03 -12.68
C VAL A 151 4.92 -5.94 -13.71
N ALA A 152 4.91 -7.26 -13.50
CA ALA A 152 5.46 -8.21 -14.44
C ALA A 152 4.76 -8.14 -15.81
N GLN A 153 3.42 -8.07 -15.83
CA GLN A 153 2.65 -7.89 -17.07
C GLN A 153 3.02 -6.59 -17.79
N ARG A 154 3.07 -5.45 -17.09
CA ARG A 154 3.48 -4.15 -17.67
C ARG A 154 4.91 -4.19 -18.24
N LEU A 155 5.81 -4.91 -17.58
CA LEU A 155 7.18 -5.07 -18.03
C LEU A 155 7.24 -5.88 -19.33
N VAL A 156 6.44 -6.95 -19.45
CA VAL A 156 6.32 -7.73 -20.69
C VAL A 156 5.77 -6.86 -21.82
N GLU A 157 4.67 -6.14 -21.60
CA GLU A 157 4.09 -5.24 -22.60
C GLU A 157 5.08 -4.15 -23.06
N THR A 158 5.79 -3.55 -22.11
CA THR A 158 6.78 -2.51 -22.43
C THR A 158 7.94 -3.08 -23.24
N LYS A 159 8.43 -4.28 -22.88
CA LYS A 159 9.47 -4.97 -23.66
C LYS A 159 9.00 -5.29 -25.08
N GLN A 160 7.75 -5.70 -25.27
CA GLN A 160 7.17 -5.94 -26.59
C GLN A 160 7.10 -4.65 -27.42
N LYS A 161 6.65 -3.53 -26.82
CA LYS A 161 6.64 -2.22 -27.48
C LYS A 161 8.04 -1.76 -27.89
N ILE A 162 9.04 -1.94 -27.02
CA ILE A 162 10.44 -1.64 -27.34
C ILE A 162 10.94 -2.51 -28.50
N ALA A 163 10.65 -3.81 -28.47
CA ALA A 163 11.05 -4.72 -29.55
C ALA A 163 10.42 -4.32 -30.89
N PHE A 164 9.14 -3.97 -30.89
CA PHE A 164 8.44 -3.47 -32.08
C PHE A 164 9.08 -2.19 -32.64
N ILE A 165 9.35 -1.19 -31.78
CA ILE A 165 9.98 0.06 -32.21
C ILE A 165 11.40 -0.19 -32.75
N LYS A 166 12.17 -1.08 -32.11
CA LYS A 166 13.51 -1.45 -32.59
C LYS A 166 13.46 -2.14 -33.95
N ALA A 167 12.52 -3.07 -34.15
CA ALA A 167 12.34 -3.74 -35.44
C ALA A 167 11.98 -2.73 -36.54
N LYS A 168 11.03 -1.82 -36.26
CA LYS A 168 10.64 -0.77 -37.21
C LYS A 168 11.81 0.17 -37.55
N ARG A 169 12.60 0.57 -36.55
CA ARG A 169 13.82 1.37 -36.79
C ARG A 169 14.82 0.64 -37.68
N ALA A 170 15.03 -0.65 -37.45
CA ALA A 170 15.94 -1.44 -38.28
C ALA A 170 15.45 -1.55 -39.74
N GLU A 171 14.14 -1.60 -39.96
CA GLU A 171 13.53 -1.56 -41.30
C GLU A 171 13.66 -0.18 -41.97
N ASP A 172 13.52 0.89 -41.20
CA ASP A 172 13.57 2.27 -41.69
C ASP A 172 15.01 2.80 -41.90
N GLU A 173 16.00 2.26 -41.21
CA GLU A 173 17.42 2.64 -41.32
C GLU A 173 17.97 2.62 -42.76
N PRO A 174 17.79 1.55 -43.57
CA PRO A 174 18.30 1.54 -44.95
C PRO A 174 17.63 2.61 -45.84
N LYS A 175 16.34 2.87 -45.64
CA LYS A 175 15.61 3.92 -46.38
C LYS A 175 16.14 5.31 -46.00
N CYS A 176 16.38 5.53 -44.71
CA CYS A 176 17.00 6.76 -44.21
C CYS A 176 18.41 6.96 -44.77
N GLU A 177 19.23 5.91 -44.82
CA GLU A 177 20.57 5.97 -45.42
C GLU A 177 20.51 6.28 -46.92
N GLN A 178 19.60 5.64 -47.66
CA GLN A 178 19.43 5.91 -49.08
C GLN A 178 19.03 7.37 -49.33
N LEU A 179 18.02 7.87 -48.61
CA LEU A 179 17.59 9.26 -48.71
C LEU A 179 18.69 10.24 -48.32
N ARG A 180 19.52 9.92 -47.31
CA ARG A 180 20.69 10.73 -46.96
C ARG A 180 21.69 10.79 -48.11
N ARG A 181 22.02 9.65 -48.73
CA ARG A 181 22.94 9.59 -49.88
C ARG A 181 22.41 10.40 -51.07
N GLU A 182 21.12 10.26 -51.37
CA GLU A 182 20.46 11.02 -52.44
C GLU A 182 20.50 12.53 -52.15
N ASN A 183 20.23 12.95 -50.91
CA ASN A 183 20.28 14.36 -50.52
C ASN A 183 21.70 14.93 -50.62
N THR A 184 22.72 14.18 -50.17
CA THR A 184 24.12 14.57 -50.35
C THR A 184 24.48 14.72 -51.82
N SER A 185 24.09 13.76 -52.66
CA SER A 185 24.34 13.83 -54.11
C SER A 185 23.66 15.03 -54.77
N MET A 186 22.39 15.31 -54.43
CA MET A 186 21.67 16.47 -54.93
C MET A 186 22.30 17.78 -54.48
N THR A 187 22.80 17.84 -53.24
CA THR A 187 23.52 19.01 -52.71
C THR A 187 24.82 19.25 -53.47
N GLU A 188 25.59 18.19 -53.76
CA GLU A 188 26.80 18.29 -54.58
C GLU A 188 26.48 18.78 -56.01
N GLN A 189 25.40 18.28 -56.61
CA GLN A 189 24.95 18.75 -57.93
C GLN A 189 24.53 20.23 -57.89
N LEU A 190 23.82 20.66 -56.85
CA LEU A 190 23.44 22.07 -56.66
C LEU A 190 24.67 22.98 -56.58
N ILE A 191 25.70 22.56 -55.85
CA ILE A 191 26.96 23.31 -55.75
C ILE A 191 27.61 23.43 -57.14
N LYS A 192 27.72 22.31 -57.89
CA LYS A 192 28.27 22.33 -59.26
C LYS A 192 27.47 23.25 -60.19
N TYR A 193 26.13 23.19 -60.14
CA TYR A 193 25.30 24.08 -60.95
C TYR A 193 25.50 25.54 -60.59
N LYS A 194 25.61 25.86 -59.29
CA LYS A 194 25.90 27.22 -58.83
C LYS A 194 27.25 27.72 -59.34
N GLU A 195 28.30 26.90 -59.33
CA GLU A 195 29.61 27.24 -59.89
C GLU A 195 29.53 27.48 -61.40
N THR A 196 28.85 26.61 -62.15
CA THR A 196 28.66 26.80 -63.60
C THR A 196 27.85 28.05 -63.93
N GLN A 197 26.80 28.33 -63.15
CA GLN A 197 25.99 29.54 -63.28
C GLN A 197 26.86 30.79 -63.05
N HIS A 198 27.70 30.78 -62.02
CA HIS A 198 28.62 31.88 -61.74
C HIS A 198 29.59 32.12 -62.90
N ALA A 199 30.19 31.05 -63.44
CA ALA A 199 31.07 31.13 -64.61
C ALA A 199 30.36 31.67 -65.87
N PHE A 200 29.09 31.32 -66.07
CA PHE A 200 28.29 31.89 -67.16
C PHE A 200 27.96 33.36 -66.95
N LEU A 201 27.67 33.79 -65.71
CA LEU A 201 27.44 35.20 -65.39
C LEU A 201 28.68 36.05 -65.67
N GLU A 202 29.87 35.59 -65.27
CA GLU A 202 31.14 36.27 -65.59
C GLU A 202 31.36 36.38 -67.11
N LYS A 203 31.07 35.31 -67.87
CA LYS A 203 31.16 35.34 -69.34
C LYS A 203 30.16 36.32 -69.94
N LEU A 204 28.94 36.37 -69.42
CA LEU A 204 27.88 37.27 -69.89
C LEU A 204 28.27 38.73 -69.63
N GLU A 205 28.88 39.02 -68.48
CA GLU A 205 29.37 40.34 -68.14
C GLU A 205 30.51 40.79 -69.07
N LYS A 206 31.47 39.90 -69.39
CA LYS A 206 32.49 40.16 -70.41
C LYS A 206 31.87 40.42 -71.79
N LEU A 207 30.91 39.59 -72.20
CA LEU A 207 30.24 39.75 -73.49
C LEU A 207 29.46 41.08 -73.58
N LYS A 208 28.86 41.53 -72.47
CA LYS A 208 28.21 42.85 -72.39
C LYS A 208 29.21 43.99 -72.58
N GLN A 209 30.38 43.91 -71.94
CA GLN A 209 31.45 44.89 -72.11
C GLN A 209 31.94 44.92 -73.57
N ASP A 210 32.12 43.75 -74.20
CA ASP A 210 32.51 43.65 -75.62
C ASP A 210 31.45 44.26 -76.55
N VAL A 211 30.17 44.00 -76.29
CA VAL A 211 29.05 44.59 -77.05
C VAL A 211 29.01 46.10 -76.91
N GLU A 212 29.22 46.63 -75.70
CA GLU A 212 29.26 48.07 -75.46
C GLU A 212 30.43 48.73 -76.20
N ALA A 213 31.62 48.11 -76.18
CA ALA A 213 32.77 48.56 -76.95
C ALA A 213 32.51 48.54 -78.47
N LEU A 214 31.87 47.48 -78.98
CA LEU A 214 31.49 47.38 -80.40
C LEU A 214 30.42 48.41 -80.80
N LEU A 215 29.46 48.70 -79.91
CA LEU A 215 28.46 49.74 -80.14
C LEU A 215 29.08 51.13 -80.22
N GLN A 216 30.00 51.46 -79.31
CA GLN A 216 30.77 52.71 -79.37
C GLN A 216 31.57 52.81 -80.68
N HIS A 217 32.20 51.72 -81.11
CA HIS A 217 32.92 51.67 -82.39
C HIS A 217 31.98 51.89 -83.58
N LYS A 218 30.82 51.22 -83.60
CA LYS A 218 29.79 51.38 -84.63
C LYS A 218 29.27 52.82 -84.69
N GLU A 219 29.05 53.46 -83.55
CA GLU A 219 28.61 54.86 -83.49
C GLU A 219 29.64 55.81 -84.13
N GLY A 220 30.93 55.56 -83.90
CA GLY A 220 32.02 56.25 -84.61
C GLY A 220 31.93 56.12 -86.14
N VAL A 221 31.76 54.90 -86.65
CA VAL A 221 31.65 54.63 -88.10
C VAL A 221 30.37 55.24 -88.71
N ASN A 222 29.25 55.22 -87.98
CA ASN A 222 28.00 55.84 -88.42
C ASN A 222 28.14 57.36 -88.57
N ASN A 223 28.85 58.03 -87.65
CA ASN A 223 29.12 59.46 -87.75
C ASN A 223 29.95 59.79 -89.00
N GLU A 224 30.95 58.97 -89.33
CA GLU A 224 31.72 59.11 -90.58
C GLU A 224 30.85 58.92 -91.82
N THR A 225 29.95 57.94 -91.78
CA THR A 225 29.02 57.64 -92.89
C THR A 225 28.01 58.77 -93.11
N ALA A 226 27.53 59.41 -92.04
CA ALA A 226 26.63 60.57 -92.12
C ALA A 226 27.28 61.75 -92.85
N ILE A 227 28.56 62.03 -92.55
CA ILE A 227 29.35 63.09 -93.20
C ILE A 227 29.51 62.83 -94.71
N VAL A 228 29.68 61.56 -95.11
CA VAL A 228 29.78 61.17 -96.53
C VAL A 228 28.42 61.24 -97.22
N THR A 229 27.35 60.86 -96.53
CA THR A 229 25.98 60.88 -97.08
C THR A 229 25.47 62.31 -97.31
N GLU A 230 25.85 63.26 -96.45
CA GLU A 230 25.58 64.69 -96.66
C GLU A 230 26.23 65.22 -97.96
N LYS A 231 27.45 64.74 -98.28
CA LYS A 231 28.14 65.07 -99.55
C LYS A 231 27.43 64.48 -100.76
N ILE A 232 26.86 63.27 -100.64
CA ILE A 232 26.10 62.59 -101.72
C ILE A 232 24.75 63.29 -101.97
N ASN A 233 24.09 63.77 -100.93
CA ASN A 233 22.79 64.45 -101.05
C ASN A 233 22.90 65.85 -101.70
N ARG A 234 24.06 66.52 -101.60
CA ARG A 234 24.35 67.75 -102.38
C ARG A 234 24.40 67.50 -103.90
N THR A 235 24.69 66.28 -104.33
CA THR A 235 24.88 65.92 -105.76
C THR A 235 23.59 65.43 -106.43
N LYS A 236 22.53 65.12 -105.67
CA LYS A 236 21.26 64.59 -106.19
C LYS A 236 20.17 65.65 -106.47
N SER A 237 20.49 66.94 -106.41
CA SER A 237 19.55 68.06 -106.64
C SER A 237 19.47 68.55 -108.11
N ARG A 238 19.96 67.78 -109.09
CA ARG A 238 19.78 68.05 -110.52
C ARG A 238 19.16 66.85 -111.24
N ILE A 239 17.89 66.99 -111.62
CA ILE A 239 17.23 66.59 -112.89
C ILE A 239 15.75 66.24 -112.63
N VAL A 240 14.87 66.98 -113.33
CA VAL A 240 13.41 66.83 -113.53
C VAL A 240 13.27 66.50 -115.04
N GLN A 241 12.30 65.83 -115.65
CA GLN A 241 10.84 65.88 -115.55
C GLN A 241 10.20 64.62 -116.14
N ASP A 242 9.06 64.27 -115.52
CA ASP A 242 7.76 63.83 -116.04
C ASP A 242 7.64 62.86 -117.23
N PRO A 243 6.70 61.90 -117.16
CA PRO A 243 5.47 62.11 -117.94
C PRO A 243 4.16 61.63 -117.29
N GLU A 244 3.11 62.43 -117.47
CA GLU A 244 1.87 62.43 -116.69
C GLU A 244 0.67 61.70 -117.32
N ARG A 245 0.88 60.69 -118.18
CA ARG A 245 -0.27 60.09 -118.92
C ARG A 245 -0.49 58.58 -118.78
N ILE A 246 0.43 57.86 -118.13
CA ILE A 246 0.18 56.50 -117.58
C ILE A 246 -0.17 56.58 -116.07
N LYS A 247 0.14 57.72 -115.43
CA LYS A 247 -0.12 58.01 -114.01
C LYS A 247 -1.58 57.87 -113.61
N ARG A 248 -2.57 58.08 -114.48
CA ARG A 248 -3.99 58.11 -114.05
C ARG A 248 -4.63 56.72 -113.95
N ASN A 249 -4.31 55.77 -114.82
CA ASN A 249 -4.78 54.38 -114.71
C ASN A 249 -3.97 53.56 -113.71
N ILE A 250 -2.65 53.80 -113.64
CA ILE A 250 -1.84 53.27 -112.53
C ILE A 250 -2.28 53.93 -111.22
N ALA A 251 -2.66 55.21 -111.15
CA ALA A 251 -3.17 55.81 -109.92
C ALA A 251 -4.49 55.21 -109.47
N THR A 252 -5.38 54.78 -110.36
CA THR A 252 -6.65 54.15 -109.96
C THR A 252 -6.42 52.72 -109.46
N MET A 253 -5.67 51.88 -110.19
CA MET A 253 -5.31 50.54 -109.68
C MET A 253 -4.41 50.61 -108.43
N SER A 254 -3.50 51.57 -108.36
CA SER A 254 -2.65 51.81 -107.20
C SER A 254 -3.45 52.42 -106.04
N ALA A 255 -4.52 53.18 -106.29
CA ALA A 255 -5.44 53.62 -105.26
C ALA A 255 -6.22 52.44 -104.68
N THR A 256 -6.75 51.53 -105.52
CA THR A 256 -7.45 50.32 -105.02
C THR A 256 -6.49 49.38 -104.28
N VAL A 257 -5.29 49.13 -104.82
CA VAL A 257 -4.25 48.34 -104.14
C VAL A 257 -3.77 49.03 -102.85
N ASN A 258 -3.74 50.36 -102.78
CA ASN A 258 -3.42 51.09 -101.56
C ASN A 258 -4.56 51.07 -100.54
N GLU A 259 -5.82 51.09 -100.99
CA GLU A 259 -7.00 50.91 -100.16
C GLU A 259 -7.00 49.50 -99.56
N ASP A 260 -6.78 48.47 -100.37
CA ASP A 260 -6.68 47.07 -99.93
C ASP A 260 -5.45 46.83 -99.04
N LYS A 261 -4.32 47.48 -99.32
CA LYS A 261 -3.17 47.45 -98.41
C LYS A 261 -3.47 48.15 -97.09
N LYS A 262 -4.24 49.25 -97.09
CA LYS A 262 -4.68 49.93 -95.87
C LYS A 262 -5.65 49.08 -95.07
N THR A 263 -6.62 48.43 -95.72
CA THR A 263 -7.56 47.53 -95.04
C THR A 263 -6.83 46.30 -94.52
N ASN A 264 -5.93 45.69 -95.30
CA ASN A 264 -5.12 44.57 -94.84
C ASN A 264 -4.19 44.96 -93.68
N ALA A 265 -3.52 46.12 -93.74
CA ALA A 265 -2.72 46.63 -92.62
C ALA A 265 -3.57 46.93 -91.37
N SER A 266 -4.82 47.41 -91.55
CA SER A 266 -5.79 47.60 -90.46
C SER A 266 -6.23 46.27 -89.85
N HIS A 267 -6.49 45.25 -90.67
CA HIS A 267 -6.84 43.91 -90.21
C HIS A 267 -5.66 43.22 -89.52
N GLU A 268 -4.43 43.33 -90.04
CA GLU A 268 -3.20 42.86 -89.38
C GLU A 268 -2.95 43.58 -88.04
N GLY A 269 -3.25 44.88 -87.97
CA GLY A 269 -3.23 45.64 -86.72
C GLY A 269 -4.24 45.09 -85.69
N LYS A 270 -5.49 44.89 -86.12
CA LYS A 270 -6.55 44.29 -85.27
C LYS A 270 -6.20 42.87 -84.82
N ILE A 271 -5.59 42.05 -85.67
CA ILE A 271 -5.14 40.70 -85.32
C ILE A 271 -4.07 40.77 -84.23
N ARG A 272 -3.05 41.65 -84.38
CA ARG A 272 -2.03 41.87 -83.36
C ARG A 272 -2.62 42.35 -82.03
N ASP A 273 -3.54 43.30 -82.07
CA ASP A 273 -4.22 43.80 -80.87
C ASP A 273 -5.06 42.71 -80.18
N LEU A 274 -5.76 41.86 -80.95
CA LEU A 274 -6.51 40.73 -80.41
C LEU A 274 -5.57 39.66 -79.83
N GLN A 275 -4.43 39.38 -80.46
CA GLN A 275 -3.42 38.46 -79.91
C GLN A 275 -2.79 38.98 -78.61
N ALA A 276 -2.54 40.29 -78.51
CA ALA A 276 -2.09 40.91 -77.26
C ALA A 276 -3.15 40.77 -76.15
N LYS A 277 -4.44 40.99 -76.47
CA LYS A 277 -5.56 40.78 -75.54
C LYS A 277 -5.71 39.32 -75.11
N ILE A 278 -5.57 38.36 -76.03
CA ILE A 278 -5.60 36.92 -75.70
C ILE A 278 -4.47 36.57 -74.74
N THR A 279 -3.25 37.05 -75.01
CA THR A 279 -2.10 36.82 -74.13
C THR A 279 -2.33 37.42 -72.74
N ALA A 280 -2.89 38.63 -72.66
CA ALA A 280 -3.24 39.25 -71.39
C ALA A 280 -4.31 38.45 -70.63
N LEU A 281 -5.35 37.96 -71.30
CA LEU A 281 -6.39 37.13 -70.69
C LEU A 281 -5.84 35.79 -70.18
N LEU A 282 -4.91 35.16 -70.91
CA LEU A 282 -4.25 33.93 -70.46
C LEU A 282 -3.40 34.15 -69.21
N ASN A 283 -2.72 35.30 -69.10
CA ASN A 283 -1.99 35.66 -67.89
C ASN A 283 -2.94 35.89 -66.70
N ILE A 284 -4.04 36.61 -66.92
CA ILE A 284 -5.07 36.81 -65.89
C ILE A 284 -5.66 35.45 -65.44
N GLU A 285 -5.95 34.56 -66.37
CA GLU A 285 -6.43 33.22 -66.05
C GLU A 285 -5.44 32.45 -65.18
N LYS A 286 -4.14 32.52 -65.50
CA LYS A 286 -3.08 31.89 -64.71
C LYS A 286 -3.01 32.48 -63.30
N ASP A 287 -3.10 33.79 -63.16
CA ASP A 287 -3.09 34.47 -61.86
C ASP A 287 -4.32 34.09 -61.03
N VAL A 288 -5.51 34.02 -61.65
CA VAL A 288 -6.74 33.57 -60.99
C VAL A 288 -6.63 32.12 -60.50
N ARG A 289 -6.06 31.21 -61.31
CA ARG A 289 -5.80 29.84 -60.86
C ARG A 289 -4.85 29.80 -59.67
N SER A 290 -3.78 30.59 -59.69
CA SER A 290 -2.85 30.70 -58.56
C SER A 290 -3.53 31.22 -57.29
N CYS A 291 -4.44 32.20 -57.41
CA CYS A 291 -5.23 32.69 -56.26
C CYS A 291 -6.16 31.61 -55.71
N ILE A 292 -6.80 30.81 -56.57
CA ILE A 292 -7.65 29.69 -56.14
C ILE A 292 -6.84 28.65 -55.37
N GLU A 293 -5.66 28.28 -55.85
CA GLU A 293 -4.77 27.33 -55.15
C GLU A 293 -4.35 27.85 -53.78
N GLN A 294 -4.03 29.15 -53.67
CA GLN A 294 -3.71 29.79 -52.40
C GLN A 294 -4.92 29.79 -51.44
N LEU A 295 -6.13 30.09 -51.93
CA LEU A 295 -7.35 30.05 -51.13
C LEU A 295 -7.64 28.63 -50.60
N GLN A 296 -7.43 27.60 -51.41
CA GLN A 296 -7.58 26.20 -50.99
C GLN A 296 -6.55 25.80 -49.93
N MET A 297 -5.33 26.33 -49.99
CA MET A 297 -4.33 26.12 -48.93
C MET A 297 -4.73 26.82 -47.63
N ILE A 298 -5.17 28.08 -47.71
CA ILE A 298 -5.64 28.84 -46.54
C ILE A 298 -6.85 28.14 -45.89
N GLU A 299 -7.79 27.62 -46.68
CA GLU A 299 -8.93 26.87 -46.16
C GLU A 299 -8.51 25.61 -45.39
N LYS A 300 -7.53 24.86 -45.92
CA LYS A 300 -6.95 23.70 -45.22
C LYS A 300 -6.28 24.12 -43.91
N GLU A 301 -5.47 25.17 -43.94
CA GLU A 301 -4.80 25.69 -42.74
C GLU A 301 -5.81 26.19 -41.70
N SER A 302 -6.87 26.89 -42.13
CA SER A 302 -7.97 27.32 -41.26
C SER A 302 -8.66 26.14 -40.57
N ASN A 303 -8.95 25.07 -41.31
CA ASN A 303 -9.54 23.87 -40.74
C ASN A 303 -8.60 23.19 -39.73
N THR A 304 -7.29 23.15 -39.99
CA THR A 304 -6.32 22.61 -39.02
C THR A 304 -6.21 23.49 -37.76
N LEU A 305 -6.29 24.81 -37.92
CA LEU A 305 -6.29 25.75 -36.81
C LEU A 305 -7.52 25.54 -35.92
N ASP A 306 -8.71 25.42 -36.50
CA ASP A 306 -9.95 25.18 -35.75
C ASP A 306 -9.90 23.87 -34.94
N VAL A 307 -9.36 22.80 -35.52
CA VAL A 307 -9.17 21.53 -34.80
C VAL A 307 -8.19 21.72 -33.64
N SER A 308 -7.08 22.43 -33.86
CA SER A 308 -6.10 22.69 -32.82
C SER A 308 -6.66 23.58 -31.69
N GLN A 309 -7.51 24.55 -32.01
CA GLN A 309 -8.17 25.43 -31.03
C GLN A 309 -9.17 24.66 -30.17
N LYS A 310 -9.95 23.75 -30.76
CA LYS A 310 -10.84 22.85 -30.00
C LYS A 310 -10.06 21.95 -29.06
N ALA A 311 -9.00 21.30 -29.55
CA ALA A 311 -8.14 20.47 -28.72
C ALA A 311 -7.50 21.26 -27.57
N LEU A 312 -7.12 22.52 -27.80
CA LEU A 312 -6.57 23.40 -26.78
C LEU A 312 -7.63 23.80 -25.74
N ALA A 313 -8.87 24.04 -26.14
CA ALA A 313 -9.98 24.28 -25.23
C ALA A 313 -10.24 23.06 -24.33
N ASP A 314 -10.32 21.87 -24.92
CA ASP A 314 -10.50 20.62 -24.16
C ASP A 314 -9.36 20.40 -23.15
N LEU A 315 -8.12 20.71 -23.54
CA LEU A 315 -6.96 20.59 -22.66
C LEU A 315 -7.01 21.58 -21.49
N ARG A 316 -7.53 22.80 -21.73
CA ARG A 316 -7.72 23.81 -20.67
C ARG A 316 -8.78 23.36 -19.67
N ASP A 317 -9.90 22.84 -20.15
CA ASP A 317 -10.98 22.33 -19.30
C ASP A 317 -10.50 21.16 -18.42
N GLN A 318 -9.75 20.23 -19.01
CA GLN A 318 -9.11 19.13 -18.26
C GLN A 318 -8.13 19.65 -17.19
N LEU A 319 -7.34 20.67 -17.53
CA LEU A 319 -6.38 21.26 -16.62
C LEU A 319 -7.07 21.97 -15.44
N ASP A 320 -8.18 22.65 -15.69
CA ASP A 320 -8.97 23.29 -14.63
C ASP A 320 -9.70 22.28 -13.75
N GLN A 321 -10.21 21.18 -14.33
CA GLN A 321 -10.72 20.04 -13.55
C GLN A 321 -9.64 19.46 -12.63
N LYS A 322 -8.42 19.25 -13.15
CA LYS A 322 -7.29 18.73 -12.37
C LYS A 322 -6.81 19.70 -11.28
N LYS A 323 -6.89 21.02 -11.51
CA LYS A 323 -6.65 22.02 -10.46
C LYS A 323 -7.70 21.91 -9.34
N GLY A 324 -8.97 21.71 -9.71
CA GLY A 324 -10.06 21.48 -8.76
C GLY A 324 -9.79 20.26 -7.87
N GLU A 325 -9.50 19.11 -8.49
CA GLU A 325 -9.14 17.87 -7.78
C GLU A 325 -7.95 18.07 -6.82
N ARG A 326 -6.92 18.81 -7.26
CA ARG A 326 -5.76 19.12 -6.41
C ARG A 326 -6.15 19.92 -5.17
N LEU A 327 -6.98 20.95 -5.33
CA LEU A 327 -7.44 21.78 -4.21
C LEU A 327 -8.27 20.97 -3.21
N GLU A 328 -9.14 20.08 -3.69
CA GLU A 328 -9.90 19.17 -2.83
C GLU A 328 -9.01 18.23 -2.03
N LEU A 329 -7.98 17.65 -2.68
CA LEU A 329 -6.99 16.80 -2.02
C LEU A 329 -6.16 17.56 -0.99
N ASP A 330 -5.75 18.79 -1.27
CA ASP A 330 -5.03 19.65 -0.33
C ASP A 330 -5.89 19.95 0.91
N MET A 331 -7.18 20.30 0.73
CA MET A 331 -8.10 20.50 1.85
C MET A 331 -8.29 19.22 2.68
N ARG A 332 -8.39 18.05 2.03
CA ARG A 332 -8.50 16.77 2.73
C ARG A 332 -7.23 16.46 3.53
N ARG A 333 -6.06 16.73 2.95
CA ARG A 333 -4.77 16.58 3.64
C ARG A 333 -4.71 17.45 4.88
N GLU A 334 -5.09 18.73 4.80
CA GLU A 334 -5.09 19.63 5.96
C GLU A 334 -6.04 19.16 7.06
N ARG A 335 -7.24 18.67 6.71
CA ARG A 335 -8.19 18.12 7.69
C ARG A 335 -7.61 16.93 8.44
N VAL A 336 -7.01 15.98 7.71
CA VAL A 336 -6.36 14.80 8.31
C VAL A 336 -5.18 15.22 9.18
N HIS A 337 -4.39 16.21 8.74
CA HIS A 337 -3.27 16.70 9.52
C HIS A 337 -3.70 17.36 10.84
N LYS A 338 -4.81 18.11 10.83
CA LYS A 338 -5.43 18.66 12.05
C LYS A 338 -5.96 17.56 12.98
N GLN A 339 -6.57 16.51 12.42
CA GLN A 339 -7.03 15.36 13.19
C GLN A 339 -5.87 14.62 13.85
N LEU A 340 -4.77 14.41 13.12
CA LEU A 340 -3.55 13.80 13.63
C LEU A 340 -2.96 14.62 14.79
N ALA A 341 -2.80 15.93 14.61
CA ALA A 341 -2.28 16.81 15.65
C ALA A 341 -3.17 16.77 16.92
N ASN A 342 -4.49 16.79 16.75
CA ASN A 342 -5.42 16.67 17.88
C ASN A 342 -5.33 15.30 18.58
N ALA A 343 -5.12 14.21 17.82
CA ALA A 343 -4.95 12.88 18.38
C ALA A 343 -3.62 12.76 19.16
N GLN A 344 -2.54 13.37 18.66
CA GLN A 344 -1.24 13.43 19.35
C GLN A 344 -1.36 14.18 20.68
N VAL A 345 -1.99 15.35 20.71
CA VAL A 345 -2.21 16.10 21.96
C VAL A 345 -3.06 15.31 22.96
N LYS A 346 -4.07 14.56 22.50
CA LYS A 346 -4.86 13.67 23.37
C LYS A 346 -4.03 12.52 23.92
N LEU A 347 -3.17 11.94 23.10
CA LEU A 347 -2.26 10.86 23.50
C LEU A 347 -1.27 11.35 24.57
N GLU A 348 -0.63 12.49 24.35
CA GLU A 348 0.32 13.08 25.30
C GLU A 348 -0.35 13.38 26.64
N ARG A 349 -1.55 13.97 26.63
CA ARG A 349 -2.33 14.19 27.87
C ARG A 349 -2.68 12.89 28.58
N ALA A 350 -3.05 11.85 27.83
CA ALA A 350 -3.36 10.54 28.41
C ALA A 350 -2.11 9.87 29.02
N GLN A 351 -0.95 10.02 28.37
CA GLN A 351 0.33 9.53 28.88
C GLN A 351 0.75 10.25 30.15
N GLN A 352 0.70 11.59 30.17
CA GLN A 352 1.00 12.40 31.36
C GLN A 352 0.08 12.02 32.53
N ASN A 353 -1.24 11.94 32.30
CA ASN A 353 -2.19 11.52 33.33
C ASN A 353 -1.91 10.09 33.84
N ALA A 354 -1.48 9.17 32.97
CA ALA A 354 -1.15 7.80 33.37
C ALA A 354 0.14 7.76 34.20
N GLU A 355 1.14 8.56 33.84
CA GLU A 355 2.39 8.71 34.60
C GLU A 355 2.15 9.34 35.97
N GLU A 356 1.38 10.41 36.05
CA GLU A 356 0.99 11.05 37.32
C GLU A 356 0.24 10.06 38.23
N ARG A 357 -0.71 9.30 37.68
CA ARG A 357 -1.43 8.27 38.45
C ARG A 357 -0.48 7.17 38.93
N ARG A 358 0.45 6.71 38.10
CA ARG A 358 1.46 5.71 38.51
C ARG A 358 2.32 6.24 39.64
N ALA A 359 2.80 7.48 39.53
CA ALA A 359 3.61 8.12 40.57
C ALA A 359 2.83 8.24 41.90
N GLN A 360 1.56 8.67 41.85
CA GLN A 360 0.69 8.73 43.03
C GLN A 360 0.42 7.34 43.64
N SER A 361 0.15 6.33 42.81
CA SER A 361 -0.03 4.95 43.27
C SER A 361 1.25 4.40 43.90
N GLN A 362 2.42 4.74 43.37
CA GLN A 362 3.69 4.31 43.93
C GLN A 362 3.99 4.99 45.27
N GLN A 363 3.77 6.30 45.37
CA GLN A 363 3.93 7.03 46.64
C GLN A 363 2.98 6.51 47.73
N THR A 364 1.73 6.16 47.36
CA THR A 364 0.77 5.58 48.31
C THR A 364 1.17 4.17 48.74
N LEU A 365 1.72 3.36 47.83
CA LEU A 365 2.30 2.05 48.14
C LEU A 365 3.47 2.16 49.12
N GLU A 366 4.41 3.06 48.86
CA GLU A 366 5.57 3.31 49.73
C GLU A 366 5.12 3.73 51.13
N ARG A 367 4.16 4.68 51.23
CA ARG A 367 3.60 5.09 52.53
C ARG A 367 2.94 3.91 53.28
N LEU A 368 2.16 3.09 52.58
CA LEU A 368 1.52 1.92 53.19
C LEU A 368 2.53 0.85 53.62
N GLN A 369 3.63 0.69 52.87
CA GLN A 369 4.73 -0.20 53.26
C GLN A 369 5.41 0.29 54.54
N GLU A 370 5.71 1.58 54.66
CA GLU A 370 6.26 2.16 55.88
C GLU A 370 5.32 2.00 57.09
N GLU A 371 4.01 2.22 56.89
CA GLU A 371 3.00 2.01 57.93
C GLU A 371 2.91 0.53 58.35
N TYR A 372 2.99 -0.39 57.38
CA TYR A 372 2.99 -1.82 57.64
C TYR A 372 4.24 -2.27 58.42
N GLU A 373 5.43 -1.81 58.02
CA GLU A 373 6.68 -2.10 58.72
C GLU A 373 6.63 -1.62 60.18
N LYS A 374 6.11 -0.41 60.44
CA LYS A 374 5.88 0.09 61.80
C LYS A 374 4.93 -0.80 62.58
N MET A 375 3.79 -1.18 62.00
CA MET A 375 2.84 -2.09 62.65
C MET A 375 3.45 -3.45 62.97
N VAL A 376 4.32 -3.99 62.11
CA VAL A 376 5.04 -5.25 62.36
C VAL A 376 5.97 -5.11 63.56
N VAL A 377 6.74 -4.01 63.64
CA VAL A 377 7.62 -3.73 64.79
C VAL A 377 6.81 -3.56 66.07
N ASP A 378 5.74 -2.78 66.04
CA ASP A 378 4.86 -2.56 67.20
C ASP A 378 4.23 -3.87 67.67
N ARG A 379 3.82 -4.73 66.74
CA ARG A 379 3.31 -6.07 67.06
C ARG A 379 4.38 -6.94 67.73
N GLN A 380 5.62 -6.96 67.22
CA GLN A 380 6.71 -7.71 67.85
C GLN A 380 7.01 -7.21 69.27
N VAL A 381 6.99 -5.89 69.50
CA VAL A 381 7.17 -5.31 70.84
C VAL A 381 6.01 -5.69 71.75
N ASN A 382 4.78 -5.67 71.24
CA ASN A 382 3.61 -6.07 72.01
C ASN A 382 3.64 -7.57 72.36
N ASP A 383 3.98 -8.44 71.40
CA ASP A 383 4.10 -9.87 71.61
C ASP A 383 5.16 -10.18 72.69
N ARG A 384 6.31 -9.49 72.67
CA ARG A 384 7.33 -9.58 73.75
C ARG A 384 6.78 -9.16 75.11
N LYS A 385 6.06 -8.03 75.20
CA LYS A 385 5.44 -7.58 76.46
C LYS A 385 4.41 -8.59 76.97
N VAL A 386 3.64 -9.21 76.06
CA VAL A 386 2.68 -10.26 76.43
C VAL A 386 3.40 -11.50 76.95
N GLU A 387 4.52 -11.90 76.35
CA GLU A 387 5.35 -13.00 76.84
C GLU A 387 5.95 -12.69 78.22
N GLU A 388 6.48 -11.50 78.44
CA GLU A 388 6.98 -11.04 79.74
C GLU A 388 5.89 -11.08 80.82
N LEU A 389 4.71 -10.51 80.53
CA LEU A 389 3.58 -10.53 81.46
C LEU A 389 3.07 -11.94 81.74
N ARG A 390 3.15 -12.85 80.78
CA ARG A 390 2.82 -14.27 81.00
C ARG A 390 3.84 -14.94 81.91
N ALA A 391 5.13 -14.70 81.70
CA ALA A 391 6.17 -15.23 82.57
C ALA A 391 6.05 -14.71 84.00
N ASP A 392 5.74 -13.42 84.17
CA ASP A 392 5.47 -12.82 85.49
C ASP A 392 4.23 -13.44 86.14
N ALA A 393 3.15 -13.66 85.37
CA ALA A 393 1.95 -14.32 85.86
C ALA A 393 2.23 -15.77 86.31
N ASP A 394 2.97 -16.54 85.50
CA ASP A 394 3.37 -17.92 85.82
C ASP A 394 4.24 -17.97 87.09
N GLU A 395 5.15 -17.01 87.28
CA GLU A 395 5.98 -16.92 88.48
C GLU A 395 5.15 -16.57 89.73
N VAL A 396 4.18 -15.64 89.60
CA VAL A 396 3.24 -15.32 90.69
C VAL A 396 2.37 -16.53 91.04
N GLU A 397 1.86 -17.27 90.04
CA GLU A 397 1.11 -18.51 90.26
C GLU A 397 1.97 -19.56 90.97
N ARG A 398 3.24 -19.70 90.59
CA ARG A 398 4.20 -20.60 91.24
C ARG A 398 4.44 -20.20 92.69
N GLN A 399 4.67 -18.93 92.97
CA GLN A 399 4.81 -18.40 94.33
C GLN A 399 3.55 -18.62 95.15
N MET A 400 2.37 -18.36 94.57
CA MET A 400 1.09 -18.61 95.22
C MET A 400 0.93 -20.09 95.58
N ALA A 401 1.24 -21.01 94.66
CA ALA A 401 1.19 -22.45 94.90
C ALA A 401 2.18 -22.89 95.99
N GLU A 402 3.40 -22.36 96.00
CA GLU A 402 4.38 -22.61 97.07
C GLU A 402 3.91 -22.09 98.43
N HIS A 403 3.37 -20.88 98.50
CA HIS A 403 2.80 -20.30 99.72
C HIS A 403 1.61 -21.11 100.22
N LEU A 404 0.72 -21.55 99.32
CA LEU A 404 -0.41 -22.41 99.66
C LEU A 404 0.07 -23.74 100.23
N ARG A 405 1.10 -24.34 99.63
CA ARG A 405 1.71 -25.59 100.09
C ARG A 405 2.38 -25.44 101.46
N LYS A 406 3.11 -24.33 101.69
CA LYS A 406 3.70 -24.01 102.99
C LYS A 406 2.63 -23.81 104.06
N SER A 407 1.60 -23.02 103.78
CA SER A 407 0.48 -22.79 104.69
C SER A 407 -0.29 -24.08 105.01
N GLN A 408 -0.52 -24.94 104.01
CA GLN A 408 -1.09 -26.27 104.24
C GLN A 408 -0.19 -27.12 105.15
N ALA A 409 1.13 -27.14 104.91
CA ALA A 409 2.07 -27.87 105.75
C ALA A 409 2.06 -27.36 107.20
N GLU A 410 2.11 -26.04 107.41
CA GLU A 410 2.01 -25.38 108.73
C GLU A 410 0.69 -25.69 109.42
N LEU A 411 -0.45 -25.65 108.71
CA LEU A 411 -1.75 -26.05 109.24
C LEU A 411 -1.76 -27.52 109.67
N THR A 412 -1.12 -28.40 108.88
CA THR A 412 -1.04 -29.83 109.21
C THR A 412 -0.18 -30.06 110.44
N GLU A 413 0.92 -29.32 110.58
CA GLU A 413 1.80 -29.33 111.75
C GLU A 413 1.09 -28.82 113.00
N LEU A 414 0.42 -27.66 112.92
CA LEU A 414 -0.42 -27.11 113.98
C LEU A 414 -1.55 -28.06 114.39
N LEU A 415 -2.20 -28.71 113.43
CA LEU A 415 -3.19 -29.76 113.72
C LEU A 415 -2.55 -30.94 114.44
N SER A 416 -1.37 -31.40 114.02
CA SER A 416 -0.66 -32.50 114.68
C SER A 416 -0.25 -32.16 116.12
N GLU A 417 0.22 -30.93 116.37
CA GLU A 417 0.54 -30.41 117.69
C GLU A 417 -0.73 -30.21 118.54
N TYR A 418 -1.83 -29.74 117.95
CA TYR A 418 -3.14 -29.68 118.61
C TYR A 418 -3.62 -31.07 119.04
N TRP A 419 -3.53 -32.09 118.17
CA TRP A 419 -3.86 -33.47 118.51
C TRP A 419 -2.92 -34.04 119.58
N ARG A 420 -1.63 -33.70 119.56
CA ARG A 420 -0.68 -34.09 120.60
C ARG A 420 -1.03 -33.47 121.95
N LEU A 421 -1.30 -32.16 122.00
CA LEU A 421 -1.68 -31.46 123.22
C LEU A 421 -3.04 -31.93 123.76
N ARG A 422 -4.00 -32.21 122.87
CA ARG A 422 -5.27 -32.82 123.23
C ARG A 422 -5.06 -34.22 123.82
N HIS A 423 -4.20 -35.03 123.23
CA HIS A 423 -3.85 -36.33 123.77
C HIS A 423 -3.14 -36.21 125.13
N GLU A 424 -2.20 -35.28 125.29
CA GLU A 424 -1.52 -35.02 126.57
C GLU A 424 -2.49 -34.53 127.65
N THR A 425 -3.48 -33.70 127.29
CA THR A 425 -4.53 -33.25 128.22
C THR A 425 -5.54 -34.34 128.54
N GLU A 426 -5.90 -35.20 127.59
CA GLU A 426 -6.69 -36.41 127.83
C GLU A 426 -5.95 -37.37 128.77
N VAL A 427 -4.65 -37.60 128.55
CA VAL A 427 -3.78 -38.41 129.44
C VAL A 427 -3.61 -37.74 130.81
N TYR A 428 -3.51 -36.40 130.87
CA TYR A 428 -3.46 -35.67 132.14
C TYR A 428 -4.81 -35.78 132.88
N MET A 429 -5.95 -35.67 132.18
CA MET A 429 -7.27 -35.86 132.75
C MET A 429 -7.48 -37.31 133.23
N GLU A 430 -7.03 -38.32 132.48
CA GLU A 430 -7.06 -39.73 132.91
C GLU A 430 -6.17 -39.99 134.13
N THR A 431 -4.97 -39.41 134.17
CA THR A 431 -4.05 -39.56 135.32
C THR A 431 -4.51 -38.79 136.56
N LEU A 432 -5.17 -37.64 136.40
CA LEU A 432 -5.80 -36.89 137.49
C LEU A 432 -7.08 -37.60 137.99
N ALA A 433 -7.91 -38.12 137.08
CA ALA A 433 -9.09 -38.92 137.38
C ALA A 433 -8.73 -40.21 138.15
N ASN A 434 -7.65 -40.87 137.76
CA ASN A 434 -7.11 -42.04 138.47
C ASN A 434 -6.55 -41.70 139.86
N LYS A 435 -6.02 -40.48 140.07
CA LYS A 435 -5.54 -40.03 141.39
C LYS A 435 -6.64 -39.47 142.31
N LEU A 436 -7.80 -39.07 141.77
CA LEU A 436 -8.92 -38.48 142.52
C LEU A 436 -10.15 -39.41 142.66
N GLY A 437 -10.13 -40.62 142.10
CA GLY A 437 -11.21 -41.60 142.28
C GLY A 437 -12.53 -41.23 141.60
N MET A 438 -12.48 -40.51 140.47
CA MET A 438 -13.67 -40.11 139.71
C MET A 438 -13.62 -40.69 138.29
N GLN A 439 -14.67 -41.40 137.88
CA GLN A 439 -14.83 -41.90 136.50
C GLN A 439 -15.10 -40.73 135.55
N VAL A 440 -14.23 -40.53 134.55
CA VAL A 440 -14.48 -39.64 133.41
C VAL A 440 -14.87 -40.51 132.22
N ARG A 441 -16.06 -40.28 131.66
CA ARG A 441 -16.45 -40.79 130.34
C ARG A 441 -15.88 -39.84 129.28
N SER A 442 -14.97 -40.32 128.45
CA SER A 442 -14.55 -39.63 127.22
C SER A 442 -15.69 -39.67 126.20
N SER A 443 -15.98 -38.54 125.55
CA SER A 443 -16.73 -38.48 124.29
C SER A 443 -15.76 -38.22 123.16
#